data_AF-A0A2N1RPD3-F1
#
_entry.id   AF-A0A2N1RPD3-F1
#
_cell.length_a   1.000
_cell.length_b   1.000
_cell.length_c   1.000
_cell.angle_alpha   90.00
_cell.angle_beta   90.00
_cell.angle_gamma   90.00
#
_symmetry.space_group_name_H-M   'P 1'
#
loop_
_entity.id
_entity.type
_entity.pdbx_description
1 polymer ?
#
loop_
_entity_poly.entity_id
_entity_poly.type
_entity_poly.pdbx_seq_one_letter_code
_entity_poly.pdbx_strand_id
1 'polypeptide(L)'
;MRIKILLIMILPLLLVECKSTLWNAITKKESKLYTDSELIMLEEVTASIDFRYGFEPDLKLDYVFKAGRFTDKEIQSKAPEMKKVLAKYKPEEIISFYGKIVQMRDAHVSEMNEYRQDEDWNDATYIEKYILPEAELFLDILEKNMMQINSSYGDEIKKIKTKNLIK
;
A
#
# COMPACT_ATOMS: atom_id res chain seq x y z
N MET A 1 -37.31 25.17 -30.53
CA MET A 1 -37.25 23.68 -30.58
C MET A 1 -35.85 23.10 -30.37
N ARG A 2 -34.77 23.71 -30.90
CA ARG A 2 -33.39 23.17 -30.80
C ARG A 2 -32.79 23.10 -29.38
N ILE A 3 -33.16 24.01 -28.48
CA ILE A 3 -32.64 24.05 -27.10
C ILE A 3 -33.18 22.89 -26.23
N LYS A 4 -34.41 22.44 -26.46
CA LYS A 4 -35.03 21.35 -25.69
C LYS A 4 -34.37 19.99 -25.98
N ILE A 5 -33.90 19.79 -27.21
CA ILE A 5 -33.20 18.56 -27.63
C ILE A 5 -31.79 18.50 -27.02
N LEU A 6 -31.12 19.66 -26.88
CA LEU A 6 -29.79 19.76 -26.29
C LEU A 6 -29.81 19.42 -24.78
N LEU A 7 -30.83 19.86 -24.05
CA LEU A 7 -31.02 19.52 -22.63
C LEU A 7 -31.30 18.02 -22.42
N ILE A 8 -32.03 17.37 -23.34
CA ILE A 8 -32.32 15.93 -23.26
C ILE A 8 -31.07 15.09 -23.53
N MET A 9 -30.12 15.58 -24.34
CA MET A 9 -28.85 14.89 -24.59
C MET A 9 -27.81 15.07 -23.49
N ILE A 10 -27.82 16.18 -22.75
CA ILE A 10 -26.87 16.44 -21.65
C ILE A 10 -27.26 15.68 -20.36
N LEU A 11 -28.56 15.46 -20.13
CA LEU A 11 -29.07 14.78 -18.93
C LEU A 11 -28.52 13.35 -18.72
N PRO A 12 -28.45 12.46 -19.74
CA PRO A 12 -27.87 11.13 -19.55
C PRO A 12 -26.36 11.16 -19.32
N LEU A 13 -25.62 12.15 -19.86
CA LEU A 13 -24.18 12.30 -19.61
C LEU A 13 -23.89 12.65 -18.13
N LEU A 14 -24.67 13.55 -17.55
CA LEU A 14 -24.57 13.91 -16.13
C LEU A 14 -24.95 12.76 -15.19
N LEU A 15 -25.89 11.90 -15.60
CA LEU A 15 -26.30 10.73 -14.82
C LEU A 15 -25.29 9.58 -14.86
N VAL A 16 -24.47 9.48 -15.91
CA VAL A 16 -23.39 8.48 -16.02
C VAL A 16 -22.20 8.86 -15.15
N GLU A 17 -21.84 10.15 -15.07
CA GLU A 17 -20.74 10.63 -14.22
C GLU A 17 -21.07 10.55 -12.72
N CYS A 18 -22.30 10.91 -12.31
CA CYS A 18 -22.70 10.79 -10.90
C CYS A 18 -22.84 9.34 -10.43
N LYS A 19 -23.27 8.41 -11.31
CA LYS A 19 -23.40 7.00 -10.91
C LYS A 19 -22.04 6.38 -10.65
N SER A 20 -21.03 6.59 -11.50
CA SER A 20 -19.71 5.98 -11.28
C SER A 20 -19.02 6.50 -10.01
N THR A 21 -19.10 7.79 -9.70
CA THR A 21 -18.52 8.36 -8.48
C THR A 21 -19.28 7.94 -7.22
N LEU A 22 -20.61 7.95 -7.24
CA LEU A 22 -21.41 7.59 -6.08
C LEU A 22 -21.43 6.08 -5.81
N TRP A 23 -21.48 5.24 -6.86
CA TRP A 23 -21.35 3.78 -6.69
C TRP A 23 -19.96 3.43 -6.17
N ASN A 24 -18.89 4.01 -6.74
CA ASN A 24 -17.55 3.80 -6.22
C ASN A 24 -17.45 4.26 -4.76
N ALA A 25 -18.05 5.37 -4.36
CA ALA A 25 -18.05 5.79 -2.96
C ALA A 25 -18.84 4.85 -2.02
N ILE A 26 -19.88 4.16 -2.51
CA ILE A 26 -20.74 3.28 -1.70
C ILE A 26 -20.23 1.83 -1.67
N THR A 27 -19.55 1.36 -2.73
CA THR A 27 -19.11 -0.04 -2.86
C THR A 27 -17.60 -0.24 -2.81
N LYS A 28 -16.81 0.84 -2.75
CA LYS A 28 -15.37 0.70 -2.54
C LYS A 28 -15.15 0.05 -1.20
N LYS A 29 -14.73 -1.21 -1.24
CA LYS A 29 -14.17 -1.87 -0.08
C LYS A 29 -12.96 -1.05 0.34
N GLU A 30 -12.96 -0.60 1.56
CA GLU A 30 -11.84 0.13 2.15
C GLU A 30 -10.99 -0.83 2.97
N SER A 31 -9.69 -0.54 3.05
CA SER A 31 -8.81 -1.23 3.96
C SER A 31 -9.29 -1.09 5.39
N LYS A 32 -9.09 -2.14 6.18
CA LYS A 32 -9.29 -2.11 7.64
C LYS A 32 -7.97 -2.28 8.39
N LEU A 33 -6.84 -2.24 7.68
CA LEU A 33 -5.53 -2.55 8.26
C LEU A 33 -4.97 -1.38 9.08
N TYR A 34 -5.26 -0.14 8.69
CA TYR A 34 -4.69 1.08 9.28
C TYR A 34 -5.77 1.95 9.92
N THR A 35 -5.46 2.58 11.06
CA THR A 35 -6.24 3.69 11.61
C THR A 35 -5.93 4.99 10.87
N ASP A 36 -6.76 6.01 11.02
CA ASP A 36 -6.54 7.33 10.38
C ASP A 36 -5.16 7.91 10.70
N SER A 37 -4.69 7.77 11.94
CA SER A 37 -3.35 8.26 12.34
C SER A 37 -2.22 7.46 11.68
N GLU A 38 -2.42 6.16 11.48
CA GLU A 38 -1.43 5.30 10.83
C GLU A 38 -1.44 5.50 9.31
N LEU A 39 -2.58 5.84 8.71
CA LEU A 39 -2.68 6.24 7.31
C LEU A 39 -1.86 7.50 7.04
N ILE A 40 -1.88 8.50 7.94
CA ILE A 40 -1.04 9.69 7.81
C ILE A 40 0.44 9.30 7.79
N MET A 41 0.87 8.44 8.72
CA MET A 41 2.25 7.94 8.73
C MET A 41 2.59 7.16 7.46
N LEU A 42 1.68 6.30 7.00
CA LEU A 42 1.86 5.52 5.77
C LEU A 42 2.03 6.43 4.56
N GLU A 43 1.19 7.45 4.42
CA GLU A 43 1.27 8.43 3.34
C GLU A 43 2.57 9.24 3.40
N GLU A 44 2.95 9.76 4.57
CA GLU A 44 4.19 10.53 4.71
C GLU A 44 5.44 9.68 4.40
N VAL A 45 5.49 8.46 4.94
CA VAL A 45 6.64 7.57 4.79
C VAL A 45 6.74 7.06 3.35
N THR A 46 5.63 6.67 2.71
CA THR A 46 5.65 6.24 1.31
C THR A 46 6.01 7.39 0.37
N ALA A 47 5.40 8.57 0.54
CA ALA A 47 5.68 9.73 -0.29
C ALA A 47 7.13 10.22 -0.19
N SER A 48 7.79 10.01 0.96
CA SER A 48 9.19 10.42 1.17
C SER A 48 10.20 9.77 0.21
N ILE A 49 9.84 8.61 -0.36
CA ILE A 49 10.66 7.87 -1.32
C ILE A 49 9.93 7.60 -2.63
N ASP A 50 8.92 8.41 -2.94
CA ASP A 50 8.08 8.27 -4.14
C ASP A 50 7.41 6.91 -4.25
N PHE A 51 6.98 6.35 -3.13
CA PHE A 51 5.97 5.31 -3.08
C PHE A 51 4.60 5.95 -2.85
N ARG A 52 3.56 5.18 -3.17
CA ARG A 52 2.18 5.44 -2.79
C ARG A 52 1.60 4.19 -2.19
N TYR A 53 0.54 4.38 -1.43
CA TYR A 53 -0.30 3.32 -0.90
C TYR A 53 -1.59 3.21 -1.70
N GLY A 54 -2.10 1.99 -1.82
CA GLY A 54 -3.35 1.66 -2.49
C GLY A 54 -4.04 0.46 -1.85
N PHE A 55 -5.29 0.24 -2.24
CA PHE A 55 -6.07 -0.93 -1.88
C PHE A 55 -6.69 -1.49 -3.15
N GLU A 56 -6.43 -2.77 -3.44
CA GLU A 56 -6.95 -3.49 -4.60
C GLU A 56 -8.25 -4.18 -4.19
N PRO A 57 -9.44 -3.63 -4.54
CA PRO A 57 -10.72 -4.10 -4.03
C PRO A 57 -11.13 -5.51 -4.49
N ASP A 58 -10.62 -5.94 -5.64
CA ASP A 58 -10.91 -7.27 -6.19
C ASP A 58 -10.15 -8.35 -5.41
N LEU A 59 -8.87 -8.09 -5.12
CA LEU A 59 -8.02 -8.95 -4.30
C LEU A 59 -8.20 -8.71 -2.79
N LYS A 60 -8.86 -7.61 -2.40
CA LYS A 60 -8.95 -7.09 -1.03
C LYS A 60 -7.59 -6.90 -0.35
N LEU A 61 -6.59 -6.47 -1.11
CA LEU A 61 -5.20 -6.33 -0.65
C LEU A 61 -4.79 -4.87 -0.52
N ASP A 62 -4.25 -4.52 0.64
CA ASP A 62 -3.44 -3.32 0.84
C ASP A 62 -2.12 -3.45 0.12
N TYR A 63 -1.64 -2.43 -0.59
CA TYR A 63 -0.34 -2.50 -1.26
C TYR A 63 0.37 -1.15 -1.34
N VAL A 64 1.67 -1.21 -1.57
CA VAL A 64 2.51 -0.04 -1.85
C VAL A 64 3.15 -0.19 -3.22
N PHE A 65 3.37 0.92 -3.92
CA PHE A 65 3.92 0.93 -5.28
C PHE A 65 4.69 2.21 -5.56
N LYS A 66 5.69 2.15 -6.44
CA LYS A 66 6.40 3.35 -6.93
C LYS A 66 5.45 4.31 -7.67
N ALA A 67 5.50 5.57 -7.30
CA ALA A 67 4.75 6.68 -7.89
C ALA A 67 5.38 7.17 -9.22
N GLY A 68 5.65 6.25 -10.15
CA GLY A 68 6.29 6.56 -11.43
C GLY A 68 7.25 5.46 -11.88
N ARG A 69 7.97 5.72 -12.97
CA ARG A 69 8.98 4.80 -13.52
C ARG A 69 10.35 5.07 -12.90
N PHE A 70 10.47 4.86 -11.59
CA PHE A 70 11.74 4.97 -10.87
C PHE A 70 12.44 3.62 -10.82
N THR A 71 13.75 3.64 -10.98
CA THR A 71 14.62 2.49 -10.71
C THR A 71 14.79 2.29 -9.20
N ASP A 72 15.07 1.06 -8.77
CA ASP A 72 15.31 0.77 -7.35
C ASP A 72 16.46 1.59 -6.78
N LYS A 73 17.47 1.90 -7.60
CA LYS A 73 18.59 2.75 -7.23
C LYS A 73 18.17 4.20 -6.95
N GLU A 74 17.27 4.75 -7.77
CA GLU A 74 16.72 6.10 -7.56
C GLU A 74 15.88 6.15 -6.28
N ILE A 75 15.06 5.13 -6.03
CA ILE A 75 14.29 5.02 -4.78
C ILE A 75 15.24 4.94 -3.58
N GLN A 76 16.24 4.06 -3.62
CA GLN A 76 17.20 3.91 -2.52
C GLN A 76 17.98 5.19 -2.24
N SER A 77 18.25 6.01 -3.26
CA SER A 77 18.90 7.32 -3.06
C SER A 77 18.09 8.29 -2.20
N LYS A 78 16.77 8.08 -2.11
CA LYS A 78 15.83 8.86 -1.30
C LYS A 78 15.64 8.32 0.12
N ALA A 79 16.27 7.19 0.46
CA ALA A 79 16.25 6.62 1.81
C ALA A 79 16.51 7.65 2.94
N PRO A 80 17.43 8.63 2.80
CA PRO A 80 17.63 9.65 3.84
C PRO A 80 16.39 10.51 4.13
N GLU A 81 15.49 10.71 3.17
CA GLU A 81 14.25 11.46 3.38
C GLU A 81 13.24 10.65 4.20
N MET A 82 13.13 9.34 3.95
CA MET A 82 12.36 8.43 4.81
C MET A 82 12.83 8.48 6.25
N LYS A 83 14.14 8.44 6.47
CA LYS A 83 14.72 8.54 7.83
C LYS A 83 14.25 9.80 8.55
N LYS A 84 14.23 10.95 7.87
CA LYS A 84 13.77 12.22 8.45
C LYS A 84 12.30 12.19 8.82
N VAL A 85 11.46 11.56 7.99
CA VAL A 85 10.03 11.40 8.27
C VAL A 85 9.83 10.50 9.48
N LEU A 86 10.46 9.32 9.50
CA LEU A 86 10.37 8.37 10.62
C LEU A 86 10.81 9.00 11.94
N ALA A 87 11.85 9.84 11.94
CA ALA A 87 12.34 10.52 13.14
C ALA A 87 11.34 11.50 13.80
N LYS A 88 10.24 11.84 13.13
CA LYS A 88 9.15 12.66 13.71
C LYS A 88 8.23 11.87 14.63
N TYR A 89 8.20 10.55 14.50
CA TYR A 89 7.26 9.66 15.20
C TYR A 89 7.92 9.04 16.43
N LYS A 90 7.08 8.58 17.37
CA LYS A 90 7.57 7.90 18.57
C LYS A 90 8.09 6.50 18.21
N PRO A 91 9.08 5.97 18.95
CA PRO A 91 9.61 4.63 18.71
C PRO A 91 8.55 3.53 18.61
N GLU A 92 7.53 3.58 19.47
CA GLU A 92 6.46 2.57 19.51
C GLU A 92 5.58 2.62 18.25
N GLU A 93 5.34 3.83 17.73
CA GLU A 93 4.58 4.04 16.49
C GLU A 93 5.35 3.48 15.29
N ILE A 94 6.66 3.72 15.23
CA ILE A 94 7.54 3.21 14.16
C ILE A 94 7.58 1.67 14.16
N ILE A 95 7.71 1.05 15.34
CA ILE A 95 7.72 -0.40 15.47
C ILE A 95 6.36 -1.00 15.09
N SER A 96 5.26 -0.40 15.55
CA SER A 96 3.91 -0.82 15.18
C SER A 96 3.69 -0.72 13.67
N PHE A 97 4.08 0.41 13.07
CA PHE A 97 4.00 0.65 11.64
C PHE A 97 4.77 -0.41 10.84
N TYR A 98 6.02 -0.70 11.22
CA TYR A 98 6.80 -1.77 10.61
C TYR A 98 6.07 -3.11 10.65
N GLY A 99 5.51 -3.48 11.81
CA GLY A 99 4.73 -4.69 11.96
C GLY A 99 3.54 -4.79 11.00
N LYS A 100 2.87 -3.67 10.72
CA LYS A 100 1.77 -3.62 9.75
C LYS A 100 2.24 -3.76 8.30
N ILE A 101 3.38 -3.20 7.94
CA ILE A 101 3.96 -3.40 6.61
C ILE A 101 4.37 -4.87 6.41
N VAL A 102 4.95 -5.50 7.44
CA VAL A 102 5.23 -6.96 7.39
C VAL A 102 3.92 -7.75 7.23
N GLN A 103 2.88 -7.42 7.99
CA GLN A 103 1.56 -8.07 7.87
C GLN A 103 0.97 -7.92 6.47
N MET A 104 1.08 -6.74 5.85
CA MET A 104 0.66 -6.50 4.47
C MET A 104 1.41 -7.40 3.48
N ARG A 105 2.74 -7.49 3.60
CA ARG A 105 3.57 -8.38 2.77
C ARG A 105 3.17 -9.85 2.95
N ASP A 106 2.98 -10.29 4.19
CA ASP A 106 2.60 -11.67 4.49
C ASP A 106 1.21 -12.00 3.94
N ALA A 107 0.27 -11.05 3.96
CA ALA A 107 -1.02 -11.19 3.30
C ALA A 107 -0.87 -11.37 1.78
N HIS A 108 0.02 -10.62 1.11
CA HIS A 108 0.31 -10.84 -0.32
C HIS A 108 0.81 -12.24 -0.60
N VAL A 109 1.73 -12.75 0.22
CA VAL A 109 2.26 -14.11 0.06
C VAL A 109 1.16 -15.16 0.27
N SER A 110 0.32 -14.97 1.29
CA SER A 110 -0.80 -15.87 1.58
C SER A 110 -1.78 -15.93 0.42
N GLU A 111 -2.31 -14.77 -0.01
CA GLU A 111 -3.30 -14.69 -1.10
C GLU A 111 -2.69 -15.20 -2.42
N MET A 112 -1.44 -14.86 -2.75
CA MET A 112 -0.76 -15.40 -3.93
C MET A 112 -0.73 -16.93 -3.92
N ASN A 113 -0.45 -17.54 -2.76
CA ASN A 113 -0.41 -19.00 -2.64
C ASN A 113 -1.80 -19.63 -2.67
N GLU A 114 -2.82 -18.96 -2.13
CA GLU A 114 -4.22 -19.38 -2.22
C GLU A 114 -4.69 -19.38 -3.68
N TYR A 115 -4.48 -18.28 -4.42
CA TYR A 115 -4.77 -18.21 -5.84
C TYR A 115 -4.04 -19.28 -6.66
N ARG A 116 -2.79 -19.63 -6.30
CA ARG A 116 -2.08 -20.76 -6.94
C ARG A 116 -2.73 -22.11 -6.65
N GLN A 117 -3.21 -22.33 -5.44
CA GLN A 117 -3.89 -23.57 -5.06
C GLN A 117 -5.24 -23.70 -5.76
N ASP A 118 -5.93 -22.58 -5.96
CA ASP A 118 -7.21 -22.50 -6.64
C ASP A 118 -7.09 -22.42 -8.18
N GLU A 119 -5.87 -22.54 -8.71
CA GLU A 119 -5.53 -22.43 -10.14
C GLU A 119 -5.88 -21.08 -10.79
N ASP A 120 -6.09 -20.02 -10.00
CA ASP A 120 -6.21 -18.64 -10.48
C ASP A 120 -4.81 -18.03 -10.73
N TRP A 121 -4.23 -18.45 -11.85
CA TRP A 121 -2.89 -18.01 -12.24
C TRP A 121 -2.80 -16.52 -12.55
N ASN A 122 -3.92 -15.87 -12.91
CA ASN A 122 -3.90 -14.46 -13.27
C ASN A 122 -3.63 -13.60 -12.03
N ASP A 123 -4.42 -13.82 -10.97
CA ASP A 123 -4.30 -13.06 -9.72
C ASP A 123 -3.00 -13.42 -8.99
N ALA A 124 -2.64 -14.72 -8.97
CA ALA A 124 -1.35 -15.16 -8.44
C ALA A 124 -0.16 -14.48 -9.15
N THR A 125 -0.17 -14.44 -10.49
CA THR A 125 0.91 -13.80 -11.27
C THR A 125 0.93 -12.29 -11.06
N TYR A 126 -0.24 -11.67 -10.94
CA TYR A 126 -0.33 -10.23 -10.70
C TYR A 126 0.29 -9.85 -9.36
N ILE A 127 -0.03 -10.59 -8.29
CA ILE A 127 0.58 -10.38 -6.98
C ILE A 127 2.09 -10.61 -7.04
N GLU A 128 2.53 -11.74 -7.62
CA GLU A 128 3.95 -12.10 -7.72
C GLU A 128 4.79 -11.07 -8.49
N LYS A 129 4.25 -10.52 -9.58
CA LYS A 129 5.02 -9.64 -10.46
C LYS A 129 4.94 -8.16 -10.11
N TYR A 130 3.82 -7.71 -9.54
CA TYR A 130 3.54 -6.27 -9.41
C TYR A 130 3.30 -5.80 -7.97
N ILE A 131 2.78 -6.66 -7.09
CA ILE A 131 2.44 -6.26 -5.72
C ILE A 131 3.56 -6.63 -4.75
N LEU A 132 3.90 -7.91 -4.69
CA LEU A 132 4.85 -8.45 -3.71
C LEU A 132 6.26 -7.84 -3.83
N PRO A 133 6.85 -7.67 -5.04
CA PRO A 133 8.20 -7.11 -5.15
C PRO A 133 8.29 -5.66 -4.64
N GLU A 134 7.24 -4.87 -4.85
CA GLU A 134 7.19 -3.48 -4.38
C GLU A 134 7.06 -3.40 -2.86
N ALA A 135 6.26 -4.29 -2.25
CA ALA A 135 6.18 -4.41 -0.80
C ALA A 135 7.51 -4.85 -0.17
N GLU A 136 8.22 -5.81 -0.78
CA GLU A 136 9.52 -6.28 -0.31
C GLU A 136 10.59 -5.20 -0.39
N LEU A 137 10.66 -4.48 -1.52
CA LEU A 137 11.59 -3.35 -1.68
C LEU A 137 11.33 -2.25 -0.65
N PHE A 138 10.06 -1.88 -0.47
CA PHE A 138 9.68 -0.87 0.52
C PHE A 138 10.08 -1.30 1.93
N LEU A 139 9.82 -2.56 2.30
CA LEU A 139 10.15 -3.11 3.62
C LEU A 139 11.67 -3.13 3.86
N ASP A 140 12.47 -3.49 2.86
CA ASP A 140 13.94 -3.47 2.95
C ASP A 140 14.47 -2.05 3.23
N ILE A 141 13.94 -1.05 2.52
CA ILE A 141 14.32 0.36 2.73
C ILE A 141 13.87 0.83 4.12
N LEU A 142 12.65 0.49 4.54
CA LEU A 142 12.10 0.84 5.85
C LEU A 142 12.97 0.27 6.98
N GLU A 143 13.29 -1.02 6.92
CA GLU A 143 14.12 -1.73 7.90
C GLU A 143 15.50 -1.10 8.04
N LYS A 144 16.18 -0.84 6.91
CA LYS A 144 17.50 -0.18 6.90
C LYS A 144 17.45 1.20 7.56
N ASN A 145 16.43 2.01 7.25
CA ASN A 145 16.31 3.34 7.83
C ASN A 145 15.95 3.30 9.32
N MET A 146 15.09 2.37 9.74
CA MET A 146 14.79 2.15 11.16
C MET A 146 16.05 1.82 11.96
N MET A 147 16.86 0.85 11.51
CA MET A 147 18.10 0.48 12.20
C MET A 147 19.12 1.61 12.27
N GLN A 148 19.09 2.55 11.31
CA GLN A 148 19.93 3.76 11.34
C GLN A 148 19.43 4.85 12.29
N ILE A 149 18.17 4.80 12.71
CA ILE A 149 17.60 5.71 13.73
C ILE A 149 17.93 5.17 15.12
N ASN A 150 17.64 3.89 15.36
CA ASN A 150 17.94 3.23 16.62
C ASN A 150 18.31 1.76 16.36
N SER A 151 19.51 1.36 16.79
CA SER A 151 19.99 0.00 16.65
C SER A 151 19.17 -1.01 17.46
N SER A 152 18.48 -0.58 18.54
CA SER A 152 17.62 -1.46 19.32
C SER A 152 16.38 -1.95 18.57
N TYR A 153 15.99 -1.29 17.47
CA TYR A 153 14.92 -1.76 16.60
C TYR A 153 15.25 -3.10 15.94
N GLY A 154 16.53 -3.46 15.80
CA GLY A 154 16.92 -4.74 15.22
C GLY A 154 16.36 -5.95 15.98
N ASP A 155 16.27 -5.86 17.32
CA ASP A 155 15.73 -6.96 18.13
C ASP A 155 14.20 -7.05 18.02
N GLU A 156 13.51 -5.91 17.97
CA GLU A 156 12.05 -5.88 17.77
C GLU A 156 11.66 -6.36 16.37
N ILE A 157 12.40 -5.95 15.33
CA ILE A 157 12.21 -6.41 13.95
C ILE A 157 12.33 -7.93 13.86
N LYS A 158 13.36 -8.52 14.50
CA LYS A 158 13.53 -9.98 14.54
C LYS A 158 12.34 -10.66 15.22
N LYS A 159 11.85 -10.13 16.35
CA LYS A 159 10.68 -10.69 17.05
C LYS A 159 9.44 -10.68 16.16
N ILE A 160 9.20 -9.57 15.43
CA ILE A 160 8.07 -9.43 14.51
C ILE A 160 8.15 -10.47 13.40
N LYS A 161 9.30 -10.59 12.73
CA LYS A 161 9.51 -11.59 11.65
C LYS A 161 9.28 -13.01 12.15
N THR A 162 9.84 -13.38 13.30
CA THR A 162 9.67 -14.72 13.88
C THR A 162 8.22 -15.02 14.25
N LYS A 163 7.50 -14.05 14.82
CA LYS A 163 6.09 -14.21 15.19
C LYS A 163 5.20 -14.50 13.98
N ASN A 164 5.49 -13.87 12.85
CA ASN A 164 4.69 -14.03 11.63
C ASN A 164 5.03 -15.32 10.86
N LEU A 165 6.23 -15.88 11.02
CA LEU A 165 6.61 -17.19 10.45
C LEU A 165 5.93 -18.39 11.15
N ILE A 166 5.33 -18.18 12.33
CA ILE A 166 4.73 -19.24 13.16
C ILE A 166 3.19 -19.32 12.96
N LYS A 167 2.62 -18.46 12.12
CA LYS A 167 1.19 -18.47 11.75
C LYS A 167 1.00 -19.10 10.38
#